data_AF-A0A3E2VG48-F1
#
_entry.id   AF-A0A3E2VG48-F1
#
_cell.length_a   1.000
_cell.length_b   1.000
_cell.length_c   1.000
_cell.angle_alpha   90.00
_cell.angle_beta   90.00
_cell.angle_gamma   90.00
#
_symmetry.space_group_name_H-M   'P 1'
#
loop_
_entity.id
_entity.type
_entity.pdbx_description
1 polymer ?
#
loop_
_entity_poly.entity_id
_entity_poly.type
_entity_poly.pdbx_seq_one_letter_code
_entity_poly.pdbx_strand_id
1 'polypeptide(L)'
;MFKKLLAVLSLCLVMSGCGDSDMLLTKEDVQLDQIRLKELERKIGDKSTFILMVSQNSCSDCSLMERTILPFSRTHEDIDIVEMKLDEQGEKISDTDQAFRDIQKLIPAFSGSTPQFFYFKDGEMKKTEQDVMSELAWQNYMIDCELLSGEKLKEAEASYQLTLGEYLQDTSITVLGKKLKDGESFYLYHAREDRYNASFSKKLRAYSDKEKTKVSVLNTSRIVQPEGDKEKKAMDEGMSI
;
A
#
# COMPACT_ATOMS: atom_id res chain seq x y z
N MET A 1 -39.04 -45.81 -41.92
CA MET A 1 -38.37 -45.54 -43.21
C MET A 1 -37.56 -44.25 -43.09
N PHE A 2 -36.33 -44.25 -43.63
CA PHE A 2 -35.39 -43.13 -43.78
C PHE A 2 -34.84 -42.49 -42.50
N LYS A 3 -33.65 -42.88 -42.03
CA LYS A 3 -32.28 -42.51 -42.48
C LYS A 3 -31.90 -41.03 -42.20
N LYS A 4 -31.05 -40.88 -41.19
CA LYS A 4 -29.87 -40.01 -41.08
C LYS A 4 -29.77 -38.83 -42.07
N LEU A 5 -29.68 -37.62 -41.54
CA LEU A 5 -28.85 -36.56 -42.12
C LEU A 5 -27.90 -36.04 -41.02
N LEU A 6 -26.61 -36.32 -41.21
CA LEU A 6 -25.52 -35.58 -40.58
C LEU A 6 -25.42 -34.22 -41.27
N ALA A 7 -25.25 -33.15 -40.50
CA ALA A 7 -24.39 -32.04 -40.89
C ALA A 7 -23.93 -31.30 -39.63
N VAL A 8 -22.63 -31.42 -39.37
CA VAL A 8 -21.85 -30.65 -38.41
C VAL A 8 -21.89 -29.18 -38.85
N LEU A 9 -22.26 -28.27 -37.94
CA LEU A 9 -21.77 -26.89 -38.01
C LEU A 9 -21.39 -26.44 -36.60
N SER A 10 -20.09 -26.29 -36.45
CA SER A 10 -19.42 -25.67 -35.32
C SER A 10 -19.68 -24.16 -35.32
N LEU A 11 -19.58 -23.57 -34.12
CA LEU A 11 -19.25 -22.17 -33.84
C LEU A 11 -20.39 -21.13 -33.72
N CYS A 12 -20.51 -20.61 -32.49
CA CYS A 12 -21.04 -19.34 -31.97
C CYS A 12 -21.68 -19.66 -30.60
N LEU A 13 -20.93 -19.85 -29.51
CA LEU A 13 -20.22 -18.82 -28.75
C LEU A 13 -20.94 -17.46 -28.77
N VAL A 14 -21.24 -16.99 -27.56
CA VAL A 14 -21.44 -15.62 -27.09
C VAL A 14 -22.82 -15.35 -26.45
N MET A 15 -22.71 -15.06 -25.15
CA MET A 15 -23.55 -14.18 -24.31
C MET A 15 -24.92 -14.67 -23.83
N SER A 16 -24.88 -15.36 -22.69
CA SER A 16 -25.75 -15.01 -21.55
C SER A 16 -25.15 -15.56 -20.26
N GLY A 17 -23.95 -15.08 -19.91
CA GLY A 17 -23.42 -15.19 -18.56
C GLY A 17 -23.94 -14.02 -17.74
N CYS A 18 -24.83 -14.31 -16.80
CA CYS A 18 -25.22 -13.40 -15.73
C CYS A 18 -23.96 -12.81 -15.09
N GLY A 19 -23.87 -11.49 -15.07
CA GLY A 19 -22.92 -10.78 -14.24
C GLY A 19 -23.35 -10.92 -12.78
N ASP A 20 -22.76 -11.89 -12.09
CA ASP A 20 -22.54 -11.77 -10.66
C ASP A 20 -21.11 -11.28 -10.48
N SER A 21 -21.04 -10.03 -10.05
CA SER A 21 -19.86 -9.38 -9.50
C SER A 21 -19.47 -10.06 -8.20
N ASP A 22 -18.88 -11.25 -8.29
CA ASP A 22 -18.03 -11.81 -7.25
C ASP A 22 -16.62 -11.26 -7.42
N MET A 23 -16.43 -10.02 -6.96
CA MET A 23 -15.10 -9.60 -6.47
C MET A 23 -15.10 -9.76 -4.95
N LEU A 24 -15.35 -10.98 -4.50
CA LEU A 24 -14.90 -11.45 -3.20
C LEU A 24 -13.39 -11.59 -3.31
N LEU A 25 -12.66 -10.50 -3.03
CA LEU A 25 -11.24 -10.57 -2.68
C LEU A 25 -11.16 -11.42 -1.42
N THR A 26 -10.87 -12.71 -1.60
CA THR A 26 -10.48 -13.59 -0.52
C THR A 26 -9.23 -12.99 0.13
N LYS A 27 -9.22 -12.97 1.47
CA LYS A 27 -8.22 -12.28 2.30
C LYS A 27 -6.78 -12.73 2.03
N GLU A 28 -6.61 -13.88 1.38
CA GLU A 28 -5.32 -14.44 0.93
C GLU A 28 -4.73 -13.70 -0.29
N ASP A 29 -5.52 -12.92 -1.04
CA ASP A 29 -5.09 -12.26 -2.28
C ASP A 29 -4.59 -10.81 -2.11
N VAL A 30 -4.44 -10.31 -0.87
CA VAL A 30 -4.26 -8.87 -0.60
C VAL A 30 -2.88 -8.52 0.00
N GLN A 31 -2.01 -9.50 0.24
CA GLN A 31 -0.72 -9.28 0.89
C GLN A 31 0.42 -9.91 0.08
N LEU A 32 1.64 -9.41 0.30
CA LEU A 32 2.83 -10.02 -0.27
C LEU A 32 3.10 -11.34 0.45
N ASP A 33 3.79 -12.26 -0.22
CA ASP A 33 4.19 -13.52 0.38
C ASP A 33 5.03 -13.27 1.63
N GLN A 34 4.53 -13.70 2.78
CA GLN A 34 5.19 -13.47 4.06
C GLN A 34 6.31 -14.49 4.27
N ILE A 35 7.46 -14.04 4.77
CA ILE A 35 8.59 -14.90 5.11
C ILE A 35 8.96 -14.77 6.59
N ARG A 36 9.18 -15.91 7.24
CA ARG A 36 9.73 -15.96 8.61
C ARG A 36 11.25 -15.85 8.59
N LEU A 37 11.85 -15.38 9.69
CA LEU A 37 13.31 -15.25 9.78
C LEU A 37 14.08 -16.54 9.40
N LYS A 38 13.67 -17.70 9.91
CA LYS A 38 14.30 -18.99 9.57
C LYS A 38 14.16 -19.36 8.10
N GLU A 39 13.05 -18.98 7.47
CA GLU A 39 12.84 -19.22 6.04
C GLU A 39 13.69 -18.30 5.20
N LEU A 40 13.88 -17.04 5.63
CA LEU A 40 14.81 -16.12 5.01
C LEU A 40 16.26 -16.62 5.09
N GLU A 41 16.72 -17.07 6.26
CA GLU A 41 18.05 -17.68 6.45
C GLU A 41 18.27 -18.84 5.47
N ARG A 42 17.28 -19.73 5.36
CA ARG A 42 17.32 -20.84 4.40
C ARG A 42 17.35 -20.33 2.96
N LYS A 43 16.51 -19.37 2.58
CA LYS A 43 16.42 -18.83 1.22
C LYS A 43 17.75 -18.18 0.78
N ILE A 44 18.41 -17.48 1.70
CA ILE A 44 19.77 -16.95 1.52
C ILE A 44 20.78 -18.09 1.36
N GLY A 45 20.76 -19.10 2.25
CA GLY A 45 21.66 -20.26 2.20
C GLY A 45 21.52 -21.12 0.93
N ASP A 46 20.29 -21.23 0.42
CA ASP A 46 19.94 -21.91 -0.84
C ASP A 46 20.37 -21.11 -2.09
N LYS A 47 21.03 -19.95 -1.90
CA LYS A 47 21.50 -19.06 -2.96
C LYS A 47 20.37 -18.58 -3.88
N SER A 48 19.20 -18.32 -3.31
CA SER A 48 18.06 -17.79 -4.08
C SER A 48 18.31 -16.34 -4.53
N THR A 49 17.62 -15.93 -5.59
CA THR A 49 17.54 -14.53 -6.05
C THR A 49 16.13 -14.02 -5.81
N PHE A 50 15.98 -12.94 -5.04
CA PHE A 50 14.68 -12.42 -4.60
C PHE A 50 14.79 -10.99 -4.05
N ILE A 51 13.65 -10.33 -3.90
CA ILE A 51 13.50 -9.07 -3.19
C ILE A 51 12.87 -9.34 -1.82
N LEU A 52 13.48 -8.80 -0.76
CA LEU A 52 12.92 -8.77 0.58
C LEU A 52 12.47 -7.35 0.91
N MET A 53 11.21 -7.18 1.33
CA MET A 53 10.74 -6.00 2.04
C MET A 53 10.69 -6.30 3.54
N VAL A 54 11.35 -5.49 4.36
CA VAL A 54 11.20 -5.52 5.82
C VAL A 54 10.23 -4.42 6.23
N SER A 55 9.20 -4.77 7.01
CA SER A 55 8.06 -3.90 7.33
C SER A 55 7.50 -4.13 8.74
N GLN A 56 6.47 -3.36 9.10
CA GLN A 56 5.68 -3.51 10.32
C GLN A 56 4.22 -3.13 10.06
N ASN A 57 3.25 -3.71 10.78
CA ASN A 57 1.83 -3.38 10.57
C ASN A 57 1.47 -1.95 10.98
N SER A 58 2.14 -1.38 11.98
CA SER A 58 1.90 0.00 12.44
C SER A 58 2.57 1.06 11.56
N CYS A 59 3.40 0.66 10.59
CA CYS A 59 4.16 1.55 9.73
C CYS A 59 3.31 2.02 8.53
N SER A 60 2.82 3.26 8.60
CA SER A 60 1.96 3.81 7.54
C SER A 60 2.65 3.86 6.16
N ASP A 61 3.96 4.11 6.14
CA ASP A 61 4.77 4.16 4.92
C ASP A 61 4.96 2.75 4.32
N CYS A 62 5.00 1.71 5.16
CA CYS A 62 5.01 0.33 4.73
C CYS A 62 3.70 -0.03 4.01
N SER A 63 2.55 0.36 4.56
CA SER A 63 1.25 0.17 3.88
C SER A 63 1.16 0.94 2.56
N LEU A 64 1.78 2.12 2.47
CA LEU A 64 1.86 2.86 1.20
C LEU A 64 2.73 2.15 0.17
N MET A 65 3.83 1.53 0.62
CA MET A 65 4.67 0.72 -0.26
C MET A 65 3.94 -0.55 -0.72
N GLU A 66 3.29 -1.31 0.17
CA GLU A 66 2.53 -2.52 -0.20
C GLU A 66 1.56 -2.25 -1.36
N ARG A 67 0.87 -1.09 -1.33
CA ARG A 67 -0.03 -0.65 -2.43
C ARG A 67 0.65 -0.48 -3.79
N THR A 68 1.97 -0.27 -3.79
CA THR A 68 2.82 -0.14 -4.98
C THR A 68 3.26 -1.50 -5.48
N ILE A 69 3.69 -2.36 -4.56
CA ILE A 69 4.33 -3.63 -4.88
C ILE A 69 3.27 -4.67 -5.28
N LEU A 70 2.12 -4.70 -4.60
CA LEU A 70 1.09 -5.72 -4.85
C LEU A 70 0.58 -5.74 -6.30
N PRO A 71 0.26 -4.61 -6.95
CA PRO A 71 -0.08 -4.63 -8.38
C PRO A 71 1.10 -5.05 -9.26
N PHE A 72 2.32 -4.67 -8.88
CA PHE A 72 3.53 -5.01 -9.62
C PHE A 72 3.81 -6.53 -9.56
N SER A 73 3.79 -7.14 -8.37
CA SER A 73 4.07 -8.57 -8.20
C SER A 73 3.08 -9.44 -8.97
N ARG A 74 1.81 -9.04 -9.01
CA ARG A 74 0.76 -9.72 -9.81
C ARG A 74 0.99 -9.68 -11.32
N THR A 75 1.78 -8.73 -11.81
CA THR A 75 2.10 -8.61 -13.24
C THR A 75 3.49 -9.11 -13.59
N HIS A 76 4.28 -9.49 -12.58
CA HIS A 76 5.66 -9.96 -12.69
C HIS A 76 5.85 -11.17 -11.75
N GLU A 77 5.04 -12.22 -11.95
CA GLU A 77 5.04 -13.43 -11.11
C GLU A 77 6.38 -14.18 -11.14
N ASP A 78 7.22 -13.91 -12.14
CA ASP A 78 8.58 -14.44 -12.26
C ASP A 78 9.60 -13.77 -11.32
N ILE A 79 9.24 -12.63 -10.73
CA ILE A 79 10.06 -11.91 -9.76
C ILE A 79 9.59 -12.27 -8.35
N ASP A 80 10.44 -12.99 -7.62
CA ASP A 80 10.21 -13.39 -6.24
C ASP A 80 10.34 -12.19 -5.28
N ILE A 81 9.21 -11.72 -4.75
CA ILE A 81 9.12 -10.59 -3.83
C ILE A 81 8.43 -11.07 -2.55
N VAL A 82 9.16 -11.08 -1.45
CA VAL A 82 8.68 -11.51 -0.14
C VAL A 82 8.74 -10.39 0.87
N GLU A 83 7.86 -10.46 1.88
CA GLU A 83 7.78 -9.49 2.97
C GLU A 83 8.07 -10.16 4.32
N MET A 84 8.87 -9.50 5.14
CA MET A 84 9.06 -9.86 6.54
C MET A 84 8.51 -8.76 7.44
N LYS A 85 7.36 -9.02 8.05
CA LYS A 85 6.77 -8.19 9.10
C LYS A 85 7.45 -8.48 10.43
N LEU A 86 8.18 -7.50 10.97
CA LEU A 86 8.96 -7.67 12.20
C LEU A 86 8.09 -7.93 13.42
N ASP A 87 6.93 -7.27 13.49
CA ASP A 87 5.94 -7.38 14.57
C ASP A 87 5.09 -8.65 14.50
N GLU A 88 5.26 -9.45 13.44
CA GLU A 88 4.61 -10.75 13.33
C GLU A 88 5.55 -11.90 13.65
N GLN A 89 6.86 -11.69 13.83
CA GLN A 89 7.85 -12.76 14.04
C GLN A 89 7.72 -13.50 15.40
N GLY A 90 6.81 -13.06 16.27
CA GLY A 90 6.46 -13.72 17.52
C GLY A 90 5.08 -13.29 18.01
N GLU A 91 4.69 -13.73 19.22
CA GLU A 91 3.38 -13.44 19.80
C GLU A 91 3.40 -12.21 20.72
N LYS A 92 4.58 -11.76 21.15
CA LYS A 92 4.76 -10.67 22.12
C LYS A 92 5.47 -9.48 21.48
N ILE A 93 5.22 -8.28 22.02
CA ILE A 93 5.91 -7.05 21.62
C ILE A 93 7.44 -7.17 21.77
N SER A 94 7.92 -7.86 22.82
CA SER A 94 9.35 -8.14 23.02
C SER A 94 10.00 -8.93 21.88
N ASP A 95 9.18 -9.65 21.12
CA ASP A 95 9.63 -10.48 20.01
C ASP A 95 9.95 -9.61 18.79
N THR A 96 9.31 -8.44 18.66
CA THR A 96 9.64 -7.43 17.64
C THR A 96 11.07 -6.91 17.83
N ASP A 97 11.45 -6.51 19.04
CA ASP A 97 12.82 -6.04 19.34
C ASP A 97 13.87 -7.11 19.09
N GLN A 98 13.51 -8.37 19.36
CA GLN A 98 14.37 -9.50 19.08
C GLN A 98 14.49 -9.75 17.57
N ALA A 99 13.38 -9.70 16.84
CA ALA A 99 13.36 -9.78 15.39
C ALA A 99 14.21 -8.68 14.74
N PHE A 100 14.15 -7.44 15.23
CA PHE A 100 15.05 -6.35 14.83
C PHE A 100 16.52 -6.74 14.99
N ARG A 101 16.91 -7.22 16.18
CA ARG A 101 18.31 -7.61 16.43
C ARG A 101 18.74 -8.78 15.55
N ASP A 102 17.87 -9.74 15.31
CA ASP A 102 18.22 -10.93 14.54
C ASP A 102 18.29 -10.65 13.05
N ILE A 103 17.38 -9.82 12.50
CA ILE A 103 17.49 -9.37 11.11
C ILE A 103 18.73 -8.48 10.90
N GLN A 104 19.13 -7.65 11.87
CA GLN A 104 20.38 -6.87 11.78
C GLN A 104 21.63 -7.76 11.78
N LYS A 105 21.62 -8.89 12.50
CA LYS A 105 22.72 -9.86 12.45
C LYS A 105 22.78 -10.55 11.09
N LEU A 106 21.61 -10.91 10.53
CA LEU A 106 21.50 -11.60 9.24
C LEU A 106 21.82 -10.66 8.07
N ILE A 107 21.33 -9.42 8.14
CA ILE A 107 21.46 -8.37 7.14
C ILE A 107 22.02 -7.11 7.82
N PRO A 108 23.36 -6.98 7.94
CA PRO A 108 23.98 -5.81 8.59
C PRO A 108 23.66 -4.46 7.95
N ALA A 109 23.17 -4.46 6.70
CA ALA A 109 22.73 -3.27 5.98
C ALA A 109 21.33 -2.77 6.42
N PHE A 110 20.61 -3.54 7.24
CA PHE A 110 19.33 -3.10 7.78
C PHE A 110 19.53 -2.00 8.83
N SER A 111 19.01 -0.82 8.53
CA SER A 111 19.21 0.38 9.35
C SER A 111 18.40 0.37 10.65
N GLY A 112 17.39 -0.51 10.73
CA GLY A 112 16.38 -0.46 11.78
C GLY A 112 15.17 0.40 11.42
N SER A 113 15.11 0.95 10.20
CA SER A 113 13.96 1.69 9.68
C SER A 113 13.12 0.83 8.74
N THR A 114 11.82 1.07 8.70
CA THR A 114 10.90 0.41 7.79
C THR A 114 10.04 1.44 7.03
N PRO A 115 9.68 1.20 5.76
CA PRO A 115 10.07 0.03 4.96
C PRO A 115 11.53 0.11 4.49
N GLN A 116 12.19 -1.06 4.40
CA GLN A 116 13.51 -1.18 3.76
C GLN A 116 13.53 -2.41 2.85
N PHE A 117 14.13 -2.25 1.66
CA PHE A 117 14.19 -3.28 0.62
C PHE A 117 15.60 -3.82 0.50
N PHE A 118 15.71 -5.10 0.17
CA PHE A 118 16.96 -5.78 -0.08
C PHE A 118 16.83 -6.66 -1.30
N TYR A 119 17.73 -6.47 -2.26
CA TYR A 119 17.90 -7.36 -3.38
C TYR A 119 18.99 -8.37 -3.08
N PHE A 120 18.61 -9.64 -3.07
CA PHE A 120 19.51 -10.77 -2.99
C PHE A 120 19.68 -11.41 -4.36
N LYS A 121 20.93 -11.66 -4.75
CA LYS A 121 21.30 -12.41 -5.96
C LYS A 121 22.27 -13.51 -5.57
N ASP A 122 21.94 -14.75 -5.91
CA ASP A 122 22.73 -15.93 -5.57
C ASP A 122 23.07 -16.05 -4.07
N GLY A 123 22.13 -15.65 -3.21
CA GLY A 123 22.30 -15.63 -1.75
C GLY A 123 23.10 -14.45 -1.19
N GLU A 124 23.54 -13.51 -2.02
CA GLU A 124 24.28 -12.33 -1.58
C GLU A 124 23.44 -11.06 -1.73
N MET A 125 23.41 -10.22 -0.69
CA MET A 125 22.76 -8.90 -0.76
C MET A 125 23.56 -7.99 -1.70
N LYS A 126 22.93 -7.53 -2.79
CA LYS A 126 23.56 -6.68 -3.80
C LYS A 126 23.13 -5.22 -3.69
N LYS A 127 21.89 -4.96 -3.28
CA LYS A 127 21.33 -3.62 -3.21
C LYS A 127 20.34 -3.49 -2.06
N THR A 128 20.27 -2.30 -1.48
CA THR A 128 19.22 -1.92 -0.54
C THR A 128 18.68 -0.53 -0.87
N GLU A 129 17.43 -0.28 -0.52
CA GLU A 129 16.76 1.01 -0.64
C GLU A 129 15.87 1.24 0.59
N GLN A 130 15.67 2.49 0.99
CA GLN A 130 14.84 2.88 2.13
C GLN A 130 13.69 3.78 1.68
N ASP A 131 12.72 3.97 2.57
CA ASP A 131 11.55 4.84 2.38
C ASP A 131 10.56 4.38 1.28
N VAL A 132 9.51 5.16 1.07
CA VAL A 132 8.46 4.86 0.10
C VAL A 132 8.91 5.26 -1.31
N MET A 133 9.02 4.28 -2.20
CA MET A 133 9.23 4.51 -3.62
C MET A 133 7.89 4.71 -4.35
N SER A 134 7.87 5.61 -5.35
CA SER A 134 6.78 5.66 -6.33
C SER A 134 6.75 4.40 -7.21
N GLU A 135 5.69 4.20 -8.02
CA GLU A 135 5.63 3.11 -9.01
C GLU A 135 6.80 3.19 -10.00
N LEU A 136 7.16 4.40 -10.41
CA LEU A 136 8.24 4.65 -11.35
C LEU A 136 9.61 4.42 -10.68
N ALA A 137 9.78 4.88 -9.45
CA ALA A 137 10.99 4.62 -8.66
C ALA A 137 11.15 3.12 -8.39
N TRP A 138 10.07 2.40 -8.10
CA TRP A 138 10.06 0.95 -7.95
C TRP A 138 10.46 0.24 -9.25
N GLN A 139 9.93 0.64 -10.40
CA GLN A 139 10.35 0.11 -11.70
C GLN A 139 11.85 0.36 -11.96
N ASN A 140 12.33 1.58 -11.70
CA ASN A 140 13.75 1.91 -11.82
C ASN A 140 14.63 1.08 -10.87
N TYR A 141 14.14 0.82 -9.66
CA TYR A 141 14.82 -0.05 -8.69
C TYR A 141 14.88 -1.50 -9.19
N MET A 142 13.82 -2.03 -9.80
CA MET A 142 13.82 -3.36 -10.40
C MET A 142 14.77 -3.46 -11.61
N ILE A 143 14.87 -2.41 -12.43
CA ILE A 143 15.88 -2.31 -13.50
C ILE A 143 17.30 -2.31 -12.91
N ASP A 144 17.53 -1.55 -11.83
CA ASP A 144 18.82 -1.53 -11.15
C ASP A 144 19.21 -2.86 -10.51
N CYS A 145 18.22 -3.65 -10.12
CA CYS A 145 18.43 -5.02 -9.62
C CYS A 145 18.60 -6.03 -10.77
N GLU A 146 18.62 -5.58 -12.03
CA GLU A 146 18.70 -6.43 -13.22
C GLU A 146 17.52 -7.43 -13.34
N LEU A 147 16.41 -7.16 -12.63
CA LEU A 147 15.19 -7.97 -12.65
C LEU A 147 14.23 -7.53 -13.76
N LEU A 148 14.38 -6.31 -14.26
CA LEU A 148 13.71 -5.82 -15.45
C LEU A 148 14.71 -5.29 -16.47
N SER A 149 14.41 -5.48 -17.75
CA SER A 149 15.11 -4.82 -18.85
C SER A 149 14.44 -3.49 -19.20
N GLY A 150 15.22 -2.45 -19.47
CA GLY A 150 14.69 -1.19 -19.99
C GLY A 150 15.57 0.01 -19.64
N GLU A 151 15.17 1.18 -20.16
CA GLU A 151 15.77 2.45 -19.75
C GLU A 151 15.04 2.99 -18.52
N LYS A 152 15.80 3.59 -17.61
CA LYS A 152 15.22 4.26 -16.45
C LYS A 152 14.35 5.42 -16.88
N LEU A 153 13.17 5.49 -16.28
CA LEU A 153 12.24 6.59 -16.48
C LEU A 153 12.64 7.77 -15.59
N LYS A 154 12.51 9.00 -16.10
CA LYS A 154 12.68 10.19 -15.28
C LYS A 154 11.41 10.46 -14.49
N GLU A 155 11.57 10.56 -13.18
CA GLU A 155 10.51 10.99 -12.30
C GLU A 155 10.26 12.49 -12.52
N ALA A 156 9.03 12.88 -12.85
CA ALA A 156 8.64 14.27 -12.77
C ALA A 156 8.52 14.66 -11.29
N GLU A 157 8.86 15.91 -10.93
CA GLU A 157 8.57 16.40 -9.58
C GLU A 157 7.07 16.29 -9.30
N ALA A 158 6.70 15.27 -8.53
CA ALA A 158 5.31 15.01 -8.20
C ALA A 158 4.94 15.81 -6.94
N SER A 159 4.04 16.77 -7.11
CA SER A 159 3.35 17.37 -5.96
C SER A 159 2.25 16.41 -5.49
N TYR A 160 2.41 15.89 -4.27
CA TYR A 160 1.43 15.03 -3.61
C TYR A 160 0.39 15.81 -2.80
N GLN A 161 0.23 17.10 -3.09
CA GLN A 161 -0.79 17.93 -2.47
C GLN A 161 -2.20 17.47 -2.86
N LEU A 162 -3.11 17.50 -1.89
CA LEU A 162 -4.52 17.23 -2.12
C LEU A 162 -5.12 18.33 -3.00
N THR A 163 -5.89 17.92 -4.01
CA THR A 163 -6.60 18.85 -4.88
C THR A 163 -7.97 19.16 -4.27
N LEU A 164 -8.11 20.35 -3.69
CA LEU A 164 -9.33 20.82 -3.02
C LEU A 164 -10.18 21.72 -3.95
N GLY A 165 -11.42 21.99 -3.54
CA GLY A 165 -12.37 22.80 -4.31
C GLY A 165 -13.50 23.38 -3.44
N GLU A 166 -14.50 23.96 -4.09
CA GLU A 166 -15.66 24.54 -3.41
C GLU A 166 -16.44 23.48 -2.63
N TYR A 167 -16.56 22.27 -3.18
CA TYR A 167 -17.34 21.18 -2.57
C TYR A 167 -16.47 20.08 -1.93
N LEU A 168 -15.14 20.17 -2.04
CA LEU A 168 -14.18 19.29 -1.36
C LEU A 168 -13.22 20.17 -0.53
N GLN A 169 -13.55 20.40 0.74
CA GLN A 169 -12.93 21.44 1.57
C GLN A 169 -12.12 20.86 2.72
N ASP A 170 -10.95 21.43 3.01
CA ASP A 170 -10.16 21.09 4.20
C ASP A 170 -10.97 21.41 5.48
N THR A 171 -10.83 20.57 6.51
CA THR A 171 -11.46 20.75 7.81
C THR A 171 -10.51 20.40 8.95
N SER A 172 -10.82 20.86 10.16
CA SER A 172 -10.12 20.45 11.37
C SER A 172 -10.89 19.41 12.18
N ILE A 173 -10.17 18.71 13.06
CA ILE A 173 -10.78 17.75 14.00
C ILE A 173 -11.81 18.41 14.93
N THR A 174 -11.58 19.67 15.34
CA THR A 174 -12.51 20.43 16.18
C THR A 174 -13.83 20.71 15.47
N VAL A 175 -13.80 21.07 14.18
CA VAL A 175 -15.01 21.30 13.38
C VAL A 175 -15.80 19.99 13.24
N LEU A 176 -15.11 18.87 12.98
CA LEU A 176 -15.73 17.56 12.90
C LEU A 176 -16.35 17.11 14.24
N GLY A 177 -15.64 17.30 15.35
CA GLY A 177 -16.14 17.00 16.70
C GLY A 177 -17.42 17.77 17.02
N LYS A 178 -17.48 19.05 16.65
CA LYS A 178 -18.71 19.84 16.78
C LYS A 178 -19.86 19.28 15.93
N LYS A 179 -19.62 18.95 14.66
CA LYS A 179 -20.64 18.35 13.78
C LYS A 179 -21.22 17.07 14.37
N LEU A 180 -20.37 16.21 14.93
CA LEU A 180 -20.79 14.97 15.60
C LEU A 180 -21.66 15.27 16.83
N LYS A 181 -21.24 16.20 17.68
CA LYS A 181 -21.98 16.64 18.87
C LYS A 181 -23.36 17.24 18.52
N ASP A 182 -23.41 18.01 17.44
CA ASP A 182 -24.62 18.66 16.95
C ASP A 182 -25.54 17.68 16.16
N GLY A 183 -25.13 16.42 15.99
CA GLY A 183 -25.90 15.39 15.28
C GLY A 183 -25.97 15.62 13.76
N GLU A 184 -25.05 16.39 13.20
CA GLU A 184 -25.01 16.68 11.76
C GLU A 184 -24.58 15.46 10.94
N SER A 185 -25.24 15.25 9.79
CA SER A 185 -24.78 14.30 8.78
C SER A 185 -23.81 14.98 7.80
N PHE A 186 -22.66 14.36 7.54
CA PHE A 186 -21.65 14.87 6.61
C PHE A 186 -20.86 13.75 5.95
N TYR A 187 -20.27 14.04 4.79
CA TYR A 187 -19.28 13.18 4.14
C TYR A 187 -17.88 13.55 4.62
N LEU A 188 -17.10 12.55 5.02
CA LEU A 188 -15.72 12.72 5.45
C LEU A 188 -14.78 12.00 4.48
N TYR A 189 -13.80 12.73 3.98
CA TYR A 189 -12.63 12.18 3.31
C TYR A 189 -11.41 12.35 4.22
N HIS A 190 -11.00 11.27 4.85
CA HIS A 190 -9.78 11.22 5.66
C HIS A 190 -8.58 10.93 4.75
N ALA A 191 -7.63 11.87 4.68
CA ALA A 191 -6.57 11.84 3.65
C ALA A 191 -5.22 12.30 4.20
N ARG A 192 -4.13 11.79 3.63
CA ARG A 192 -2.76 12.29 3.80
C ARG A 192 -2.28 12.84 2.45
N GLU A 193 -1.38 13.81 2.45
CA GLU A 193 -0.66 14.23 1.24
C GLU A 193 0.32 13.12 0.81
N ASP A 194 -0.22 12.16 0.06
CA ASP A 194 0.49 11.09 -0.62
C ASP A 194 -0.04 10.95 -2.06
N ARG A 195 0.68 10.23 -2.93
CA ARG A 195 0.32 10.11 -4.35
C ARG A 195 -1.06 9.54 -4.61
N TYR A 196 -1.53 8.62 -3.77
CA TYR A 196 -2.82 7.96 -3.96
C TYR A 196 -3.95 8.92 -3.63
N ASN A 197 -3.83 9.60 -2.50
CA ASN A 197 -4.77 10.63 -2.07
C ASN A 197 -4.71 11.88 -2.96
N ALA A 198 -3.55 12.25 -3.49
CA ALA A 198 -3.42 13.32 -4.50
C ALA A 198 -4.14 12.95 -5.80
N SER A 199 -4.02 11.71 -6.28
CA SER A 199 -4.74 11.22 -7.45
C SER A 199 -6.25 11.11 -7.22
N PHE A 200 -6.64 10.54 -6.07
CA PHE A 200 -8.05 10.37 -5.71
C PHE A 200 -8.75 11.70 -5.46
N SER A 201 -8.12 12.65 -4.76
CA SER A 201 -8.68 13.98 -4.52
C SER A 201 -9.01 14.74 -5.81
N LYS A 202 -8.21 14.59 -6.88
CA LYS A 202 -8.55 15.15 -8.21
C LYS A 202 -9.87 14.61 -8.75
N LYS A 203 -10.06 13.29 -8.67
CA LYS A 203 -11.29 12.62 -9.12
C LYS A 203 -12.48 12.98 -8.22
N LEU A 204 -12.28 12.92 -6.90
CA LEU A 204 -13.30 13.21 -5.91
C LEU A 204 -13.74 14.67 -6.00
N ARG A 205 -12.82 15.62 -6.20
CA ARG A 205 -13.15 17.02 -6.44
C ARG A 205 -14.03 17.19 -7.66
N ALA A 206 -13.62 16.61 -8.80
CA ALA A 206 -14.40 16.72 -10.03
C ALA A 206 -15.83 16.19 -9.85
N TYR A 207 -15.96 15.09 -9.09
CA TYR A 207 -17.26 14.53 -8.73
C TYR A 207 -18.04 15.44 -7.77
N SER A 208 -17.43 15.90 -6.68
CA SER A 208 -18.10 16.75 -5.67
C SER A 208 -18.57 18.07 -6.26
N ASP A 209 -17.78 18.69 -7.14
CA ASP A 209 -18.10 19.94 -7.81
C ASP A 209 -19.29 19.75 -8.78
N LYS A 210 -19.29 18.64 -9.54
CA LYS A 210 -20.37 18.29 -10.47
C LYS A 210 -21.69 18.02 -9.74
N GLU A 211 -21.64 17.21 -8.68
CA GLU A 211 -22.83 16.79 -7.92
C GLU A 211 -23.19 17.77 -6.79
N LYS A 212 -22.46 18.88 -6.66
CA LYS A 212 -22.61 19.90 -5.60
C LYS A 212 -22.68 19.31 -4.19
N THR A 213 -21.94 18.22 -3.96
CA THR A 213 -21.96 17.47 -2.70
C THR A 213 -20.78 17.89 -1.84
N LYS A 214 -21.06 18.47 -0.67
CA LYS A 214 -20.01 18.90 0.27
C LYS A 214 -19.36 17.69 0.94
N VAL A 215 -18.05 17.60 0.80
CA VAL A 215 -17.19 16.62 1.46
C VAL A 215 -16.14 17.36 2.28
N SER A 216 -16.09 17.05 3.57
CA SER A 216 -15.07 17.57 4.48
C SER A 216 -13.82 16.70 4.39
N VAL A 217 -12.67 17.31 4.13
CA VAL A 217 -11.37 16.64 4.03
C VAL A 217 -10.60 16.84 5.31
N LEU A 218 -10.31 15.77 6.04
CA LEU A 218 -9.39 15.81 7.17
C LEU A 218 -7.99 15.46 6.66
N ASN A 219 -7.16 16.47 6.41
CA ASN A 219 -5.79 16.30 5.92
C ASN A 219 -4.80 16.03 7.07
N THR A 220 -4.43 14.76 7.27
CA THR A 220 -3.54 14.34 8.35
C THR A 220 -2.07 14.70 8.14
N SER A 221 -1.64 15.03 6.92
CA SER A 221 -0.27 15.56 6.72
C SER A 221 -0.03 16.89 7.43
N ARG A 222 -1.11 17.59 7.80
CA ARG A 222 -1.06 18.88 8.50
C ARG A 222 -1.39 18.76 9.98
N ILE A 223 -1.79 17.57 10.44
CA ILE A 223 -2.09 17.32 11.85
C ILE A 223 -0.78 16.99 12.54
N VAL A 224 -0.24 17.96 13.25
CA VAL A 224 0.85 17.73 14.20
C VAL A 224 0.24 17.04 15.41
N GLN A 225 0.87 15.96 15.90
CA GLN A 225 0.47 15.41 17.20
C GLN A 225 0.63 16.52 18.26
N PRO A 226 -0.29 16.63 19.24
CA PRO A 226 -0.12 17.59 20.31
C PRO A 226 1.18 17.28 21.06
N GLU A 227 2.21 18.11 20.86
CA GLU A 227 3.50 17.99 21.56
C GLU A 227 3.40 18.60 22.96
N GLY A 228 2.37 19.41 23.23
CA GLY A 228 2.13 20.07 24.52
C GLY A 228 0.78 19.77 25.17
N ASP A 229 0.73 19.93 26.50
CA ASP A 229 -0.45 19.73 27.33
C ASP A 229 -1.68 20.53 26.88
N LYS A 230 -1.48 21.72 26.29
CA LYS A 230 -2.60 22.56 25.81
C LYS A 230 -3.31 21.97 24.60
N GLU A 231 -2.56 21.42 23.66
CA GLU A 231 -3.11 20.85 22.42
C GLU A 231 -3.77 19.50 22.72
N LYS A 232 -3.17 18.73 23.64
CA LYS A 232 -3.78 17.51 24.19
C LYS A 232 -5.11 17.82 24.89
N LYS A 233 -5.15 18.89 25.69
CA LYS A 233 -6.39 19.31 26.37
C LYS A 233 -7.48 19.76 25.39
N ALA A 234 -7.12 20.48 24.33
CA ALA A 234 -8.08 20.87 23.27
C ALA A 234 -8.59 19.65 22.48
N MET A 235 -7.74 18.63 22.26
CA MET A 235 -8.13 17.36 21.66
C MET A 235 -9.06 16.56 22.60
N ASP A 236 -8.70 16.43 23.88
CA ASP A 236 -9.50 15.74 24.90
C ASP A 236 -10.86 16.42 25.12
N GLU A 237 -10.92 17.76 25.10
CA GLU A 237 -12.17 18.52 25.15
C GLU A 237 -13.03 18.31 23.89
N GLY A 238 -12.41 18.09 22.73
CA GLY A 238 -13.10 17.75 21.48
C GLY A 238 -13.55 16.29 21.36
N MET A 239 -12.87 15.38 22.06
CA MET A 239 -13.17 13.94 22.11
C MET A 239 -14.05 13.55 23.31
N SER A 240 -14.25 14.45 24.28
CA SER A 240 -15.21 14.27 25.37
C SER A 240 -16.63 14.43 24.82
N ILE A 241 -17.11 13.35 24.22
CA ILE A 241 -18.52 13.12 23.85
C ILE A 241 -19.30 12.74 25.10
#